data_AF-A0A336N633-F1
#
_entry.id   AF-A0A336N633-F1
#
_cell.length_a   1.000
_cell.length_b   1.000
_cell.length_c   1.000
_cell.angle_alpha   90.00
_cell.angle_beta   90.00
_cell.angle_gamma   90.00
#
_symmetry.space_group_name_H-M   'P 1'
#
loop_
_entity.id
_entity.type
_entity.pdbx_description
1 polymer ?
#
loop_
_entity_poly.entity_id
_entity_poly.type
_entity_poly.pdbx_seq_one_letter_code
_entity_poly.pdbx_strand_id
1 'polypeptide(L)'
;MYSAKLAIVIDDLGYHPKEDAQILALPQAVSVAIIPAAPHAKARNQQAHQQGRDILIHMPMETVSKIKIEGGGLHLGMTQDEVNQRVQTAKISYLMPLG
;
A
#
# COMPACT_ATOMS: atom_id res chain seq x y z
N MET A 1 -18.76 29.66 3.13
CA MET A 1 -19.36 28.35 2.81
C MET A 1 -18.41 27.28 3.32
N TYR A 2 -18.87 26.36 4.17
CA TYR A 2 -18.08 25.17 4.49
C TYR A 2 -18.32 24.15 3.38
N SER A 3 -17.35 23.94 2.50
CA SER A 3 -17.41 22.89 1.49
C SER A 3 -17.09 21.55 2.15
N ALA A 4 -17.98 20.57 2.02
CA ALA A 4 -17.70 19.21 2.49
C ALA A 4 -16.53 18.62 1.69
N LYS A 5 -15.62 17.90 2.37
CA LYS A 5 -14.49 17.21 1.75
C LYS A 5 -14.73 15.71 1.78
N LEU A 6 -14.39 15.02 0.69
CA LEU A 6 -14.46 13.57 0.55
C LEU A 6 -13.08 13.06 0.14
N ALA A 7 -12.63 11.97 0.75
CA ALA A 7 -11.47 11.20 0.34
C ALA A 7 -11.88 9.77 0.03
N ILE A 8 -11.32 9.18 -1.02
CA ILE A 8 -11.54 7.79 -1.41
C ILE A 8 -10.18 7.12 -1.50
N VAL A 9 -10.02 6.02 -0.77
CA VAL A 9 -8.85 5.15 -0.80
C VAL A 9 -9.31 3.77 -1.24
N ILE A 10 -8.60 3.16 -2.20
CA ILE A 10 -8.77 1.76 -2.57
C ILE A 10 -7.54 0.99 -2.10
N ASP A 11 -7.78 -0.02 -1.27
CA ASP A 11 -6.76 -0.86 -0.65
C ASP A 11 -6.39 -2.08 -1.52
N ASP A 12 -5.39 -2.84 -1.06
CA ASP A 12 -4.97 -4.14 -1.59
C ASP A 12 -4.38 -4.16 -3.01
N LEU A 13 -3.84 -3.03 -3.49
CA LEU A 13 -3.13 -3.02 -4.77
C LEU A 13 -1.82 -3.81 -4.72
N GLY A 14 -1.48 -4.41 -5.87
CA GLY A 14 -0.19 -5.05 -6.10
C GLY A 14 -0.25 -6.55 -6.39
N TYR A 15 -1.44 -7.17 -6.30
CA TYR A 15 -1.64 -8.60 -6.59
C TYR A 15 -2.32 -8.87 -7.93
N HIS A 16 -3.12 -7.94 -8.44
CA HIS A 16 -4.07 -8.20 -9.51
C HIS A 16 -3.85 -7.23 -10.67
N PRO A 17 -2.92 -7.53 -11.62
CA PRO A 17 -2.51 -6.56 -12.64
C PRO A 17 -3.65 -5.95 -13.46
N LYS A 18 -4.70 -6.73 -13.74
CA LYS A 18 -5.87 -6.28 -14.51
C LYS A 18 -6.72 -5.32 -13.69
N GLU A 19 -7.10 -5.71 -12.49
CA GLU A 19 -7.91 -4.92 -11.56
C GLU A 19 -7.16 -3.67 -11.10
N ASP A 20 -5.87 -3.80 -10.76
CA ASP A 20 -5.02 -2.67 -10.41
C ASP A 20 -4.94 -1.67 -11.57
N ALA A 21 -4.89 -2.13 -12.83
CA ALA A 21 -4.90 -1.23 -13.98
C ALA A 21 -6.24 -0.50 -14.14
N GLN A 22 -7.36 -1.17 -13.85
CA GLN A 22 -8.68 -0.54 -13.84
C GLN A 22 -8.80 0.51 -12.73
N ILE A 23 -8.27 0.21 -11.53
CA ILE A 23 -8.21 1.16 -10.41
C ILE A 23 -7.35 2.38 -10.78
N LEU A 24 -6.18 2.17 -11.37
CA LEU A 24 -5.30 3.27 -11.79
C LEU A 24 -5.83 4.07 -12.99
N ALA A 25 -6.91 3.62 -13.64
CA ALA A 25 -7.64 4.35 -14.68
C ALA A 25 -8.78 5.23 -14.11
N LEU A 26 -9.14 5.10 -12.82
CA LEU A 26 -10.10 5.99 -12.15
C LEU A 26 -9.57 7.44 -12.09
N PRO A 27 -10.38 8.46 -11.70
CA PRO A 27 -9.88 9.81 -11.50
C PRO A 27 -8.69 9.87 -10.53
N GLN A 28 -7.72 10.75 -10.78
CA GLN A 28 -6.48 10.89 -9.97
C GLN A 28 -6.74 11.22 -8.50
N ALA A 29 -7.89 11.80 -8.18
CA ALA A 29 -8.32 12.08 -6.81
C ALA A 29 -8.63 10.83 -5.97
N VAL A 30 -8.71 9.65 -6.58
CA VAL A 30 -8.77 8.37 -5.85
C VAL A 30 -7.36 7.96 -5.46
N SER A 31 -7.10 7.94 -4.15
CA SER A 31 -5.86 7.46 -3.56
C SER A 31 -5.81 5.94 -3.58
N VAL A 32 -4.61 5.37 -3.56
CA VAL A 32 -4.41 3.92 -3.55
C VAL A 32 -3.53 3.49 -2.39
N ALA A 33 -3.85 2.38 -1.74
CA ALA A 33 -2.97 1.75 -0.76
C ALA A 33 -2.39 0.45 -1.34
N ILE A 34 -1.07 0.34 -1.32
CA ILE A 34 -0.35 -0.75 -1.97
C ILE A 34 0.23 -1.67 -0.90
N ILE A 35 0.12 -2.99 -1.07
CA ILE A 35 0.74 -3.98 -0.18
C ILE A 35 2.23 -4.09 -0.52
N PRO A 36 3.18 -3.80 0.38
CA PRO A 36 4.61 -3.76 0.07
C PRO A 36 5.19 -5.09 -0.46
N ALA A 37 4.69 -6.21 0.06
CA ALA A 37 5.18 -7.54 -0.28
C ALA A 37 4.49 -8.14 -1.52
N ALA A 38 3.54 -7.43 -2.12
CA ALA A 38 2.82 -7.92 -3.28
C ALA A 38 3.73 -7.93 -4.53
N PRO A 39 3.56 -8.91 -5.43
CA PRO A 39 4.49 -9.15 -6.56
C PRO A 39 4.60 -7.96 -7.52
N HIS A 40 3.56 -7.13 -7.62
CA HIS A 40 3.53 -5.96 -8.50
C HIS A 40 3.61 -4.62 -7.75
N ALA A 41 3.84 -4.63 -6.43
CA ALA A 41 3.82 -3.45 -5.58
C ALA A 41 4.70 -2.31 -6.12
N LYS A 42 5.94 -2.63 -6.49
CA LYS A 42 6.90 -1.65 -7.03
C LYS A 42 6.41 -1.00 -8.32
N ALA A 43 5.95 -1.81 -9.28
CA ALA A 43 5.46 -1.31 -10.56
C ALA A 43 4.21 -0.44 -10.38
N ARG A 44 3.28 -0.85 -9.49
CA ARG A 44 2.07 -0.09 -9.19
C ARG A 44 2.36 1.22 -8.48
N ASN A 45 3.31 1.22 -7.54
CA ASN A 45 3.75 2.44 -6.87
C ASN A 45 4.37 3.44 -7.85
N GLN A 46 5.24 2.98 -8.75
CA GLN A 46 5.82 3.84 -9.79
C GLN A 46 4.75 4.43 -10.70
N GLN A 47 3.81 3.61 -11.17
CA GLN A 47 2.73 4.07 -12.03
C GLN A 47 1.83 5.09 -11.32
N ALA A 48 1.41 4.81 -10.07
CA ALA A 48 0.59 5.73 -9.28
C ALA A 48 1.33 7.05 -8.99
N HIS A 49 2.64 6.98 -8.74
CA HIS A 49 3.46 8.16 -8.48
C HIS A 49 3.61 9.03 -9.73
N GLN A 50 3.84 8.41 -10.90
CA GLN A 50 3.88 9.10 -12.19
C GLN A 50 2.54 9.76 -12.54
N GLN A 51 1.43 9.21 -12.06
CA GLN A 51 0.09 9.82 -12.22
C GLN A 51 -0.17 10.97 -11.24
N GLY A 52 0.73 11.27 -10.31
CA GLY A 52 0.55 12.32 -9.29
C GLY A 52 -0.51 11.98 -8.25
N ARG A 53 -0.77 10.69 -7.99
CA ARG A 53 -1.73 10.24 -6.97
C ARG A 53 -1.14 10.25 -5.57
N ASP A 54 -2.02 10.39 -4.57
CA ASP A 54 -1.71 10.04 -3.20
C ASP A 54 -1.61 8.51 -3.06
N ILE A 55 -0.52 8.05 -2.45
CA ILE A 55 -0.21 6.61 -2.27
C ILE A 55 0.00 6.34 -0.79
N LEU A 56 -0.68 5.31 -0.29
CA LEU A 56 -0.55 4.82 1.07
C LEU A 56 0.15 3.45 1.07
N ILE A 57 0.76 3.13 2.20
CA ILE A 57 1.25 1.78 2.50
C ILE A 57 0.09 1.00 3.12
N HIS A 58 -0.41 -0.02 2.42
CA HIS A 58 -1.33 -0.98 3.02
C HIS A 58 -0.50 -2.01 3.80
N MET A 59 -0.34 -1.78 5.10
CA MET A 59 0.52 -2.59 5.95
C MET A 59 -0.23 -3.83 6.45
N PRO A 60 0.19 -5.07 6.09
CA PRO A 60 -0.45 -6.27 6.63
C PRO A 60 -0.35 -6.32 8.16
N MET A 61 -1.40 -6.79 8.83
CA MET A 61 -1.45 -6.93 10.29
C MET A 61 -2.16 -8.23 10.67
N GLU A 62 -1.77 -8.82 11.80
CA GLU A 62 -2.32 -10.08 12.31
C GLU A 62 -3.85 -10.06 12.36
N THR A 63 -4.45 -11.13 11.82
CA THR A 63 -5.91 -11.29 11.76
C THR A 63 -6.42 -12.05 12.99
N VAL A 64 -7.65 -11.74 13.42
CA VAL A 64 -8.32 -12.47 14.51
C VAL A 64 -8.46 -13.96 14.18
N SER A 65 -8.70 -14.29 12.91
CA SER A 65 -8.88 -15.66 12.41
C SER A 65 -7.58 -16.44 12.18
N LYS A 66 -6.41 -15.86 12.52
CA LYS A 66 -5.07 -16.45 12.32
C LYS A 66 -4.78 -16.91 10.88
N ILE A 67 -5.44 -16.30 9.90
CA ILE A 67 -5.09 -16.48 8.49
C ILE A 67 -3.68 -15.92 8.30
N LYS A 68 -2.88 -16.62 7.48
CA LYS A 68 -1.52 -16.21 7.16
C LYS A 68 -1.56 -14.85 6.45
N ILE A 69 -0.85 -13.88 7.02
CA ILE A 69 -0.66 -12.55 6.43
C ILE A 69 0.59 -12.54 5.53
N GLU A 70 0.67 -11.54 4.65
CA GLU A 70 1.81 -11.33 3.77
C GLU A 70 3.12 -11.06 4.54
N GLY A 71 4.25 -11.22 3.84
CA GLY A 71 5.56 -10.95 4.40
C GLY A 71 5.69 -9.54 4.96
N GLY A 72 6.32 -9.43 6.14
CA GLY A 72 6.54 -8.14 6.80
C GLY A 72 5.39 -7.63 7.66
N GLY A 73 4.26 -8.35 7.77
CA GLY A 73 3.08 -7.91 8.52
C GLY A 73 3.28 -7.68 10.03
N LEU A 74 2.50 -6.82 10.67
CA LEU A 74 2.62 -6.59 12.12
C LEU A 74 1.91 -7.70 12.90
N HIS A 75 2.46 -8.11 14.04
CA HIS A 75 1.85 -9.11 14.93
C HIS A 75 1.68 -8.57 16.34
N LEU A 76 0.72 -9.14 17.08
CA LEU A 76 0.55 -8.85 18.50
C LEU A 76 1.78 -9.33 19.28
N GLY A 77 2.14 -8.57 20.32
CA GLY A 77 3.32 -8.85 21.15
C GLY A 77 4.64 -8.33 20.59
N MET A 78 4.64 -7.72 19.40
CA MET A 78 5.81 -6.98 18.91
C MET A 78 6.15 -5.79 19.81
N THR A 79 7.44 -5.57 19.98
CA THR A 79 8.00 -4.35 20.54
C THR A 79 7.82 -3.17 19.58
N GLN A 80 7.91 -1.96 20.10
CA GLN A 80 7.87 -0.73 19.29
C GLN A 80 8.98 -0.72 18.22
N ASP A 81 10.17 -1.24 18.54
CA ASP A 81 11.30 -1.29 17.59
C ASP A 81 11.04 -2.25 16.43
N GLU A 82 10.43 -3.41 16.70
CA GLU A 82 10.05 -4.36 15.65
C GLU A 82 8.96 -3.77 14.74
N VAL A 83 7.99 -3.05 15.30
CA VAL A 83 6.98 -2.33 14.52
C VAL A 83 7.64 -1.26 13.65
N ASN A 84 8.53 -0.44 14.23
CA ASN A 84 9.25 0.59 13.51
C ASN A 84 10.10 0.01 12.37
N GLN A 85 10.80 -1.10 12.62
CA GLN A 85 11.60 -1.78 11.61
C GLN A 85 10.74 -2.29 10.45
N ARG A 86 9.57 -2.87 10.73
CA ARG A 86 8.64 -3.35 9.68
C ARG A 86 8.07 -2.20 8.85
N VAL A 87 7.64 -1.11 9.49
CA VAL A 87 7.18 0.10 8.80
C VAL A 87 8.28 0.70 7.93
N GLN A 88 9.52 0.77 8.44
CA GLN A 88 10.64 1.30 7.68
C GLN A 88 11.00 0.41 6.48
N THR A 89 10.94 -0.90 6.65
CA THR A 89 11.17 -1.87 5.57
C THR A 89 10.12 -1.70 4.45
N ALA A 90 8.84 -1.57 4.83
CA ALA A 90 7.75 -1.31 3.89
C ALA A 90 7.96 -0.02 3.07
N LYS A 91 8.46 1.05 3.70
CA LYS A 91 8.80 2.30 3.00
C LYS A 91 9.93 2.11 1.98
N ILE A 92 10.99 1.38 2.35
CA ILE A 92 12.16 1.17 1.47
C ILE A 92 11.80 0.35 0.23
N SER A 93 10.87 -0.59 0.34
CA SER A 93 10.38 -1.37 -0.81
C SER A 93 9.86 -0.51 -1.97
N TYR A 94 9.47 0.73 -1.70
CA TYR A 94 9.03 1.70 -2.72
C TYR A 94 10.15 2.62 -3.26
N LEU A 95 11.27 2.75 -2.55
CA LEU A 95 12.30 3.78 -2.81
C LEU A 95 13.49 3.32 -3.65
N MET A 96 13.64 2.02 -3.95
CA MET A 96 14.78 1.58 -4.78
C MET A 96 14.54 1.85 -6.27
N PRO A 97 15.34 2.72 -6.93
CA PRO A 97 15.30 2.85 -8.38
C PRO A 97 15.63 1.49 -9.02
N LEU A 98 14.99 1.16 -10.14
CA LEU A 98 15.63 0.25 -11.07
C LEU A 98 16.74 1.07 -11.74
N GLY A 99 17.96 0.55 -11.74
CA GLY A 99 19.05 1.12 -12.52
C GLY A 99 18.70 1.23 -14.00
#